data_AF-A0A3N4KDW9-F1
#
_entry.id   AF-A0A3N4KDW9-F1
#
_cell.length_a   1.000
_cell.length_b   1.000
_cell.length_c   1.000
_cell.angle_alpha   90.00
_cell.angle_beta   90.00
_cell.angle_gamma   90.00
#
_symmetry.space_group_name_H-M   'P 1'
#
loop_
_entity.id
_entity.type
_entity.pdbx_description
1 polymer ?
#
loop_
_entity_poly.entity_id
_entity_poly.type
_entity_poly.pdbx_seq_one_letter_code
_entity_poly.pdbx_strand_id
1 'polypeptide(L)'
;MSDHLDELMLAYLDTIDTYQSQCATLASGFSNGFMALAQANFNTPGRRFGQDFYDERMVAMRGVEIREGDEGIIFEGKKIPIEVTEGKNGKEEAQEKDGEKEDGQKEDVGDEKPEDSEAAKKTPKSDPRDPLRWFGILVPQALRTTQSELTTCVDVIPQLLTTLSKLSFLESQVIRARTRHLYKILPEAPPSPLPEALPLSPLDAGDGFIHMCTSTQVSGVVGRFMGDTESVWLLKIPIERVEEGLRWEGSVVNGGIGEEFPHLYGAGIGEAEVLDLKEFKKGENGWGGVFEAASEWIES
;
A
#
# COMPACT_ATOMS: atom_id res chain seq x y z
N MET A 1 -12.20 2.33 28.19
CA MET A 1 -12.13 3.27 27.05
C MET A 1 -10.76 3.94 26.96
N SER A 2 -10.14 4.36 28.08
CA SER A 2 -8.74 4.86 28.07
C SER A 2 -7.74 3.79 27.61
N ASP A 3 -7.76 2.61 28.24
CA ASP A 3 -6.76 1.56 27.97
C ASP A 3 -6.70 1.11 26.50
N HIS A 4 -7.86 0.96 25.85
CA HIS A 4 -7.93 0.60 24.43
C HIS A 4 -7.41 1.72 23.51
N LEU A 5 -7.72 2.97 23.82
CA LEU A 5 -7.19 4.11 23.06
C LEU A 5 -5.67 4.20 23.24
N ASP A 6 -5.17 3.98 24.45
CA ASP A 6 -3.74 3.97 24.76
C ASP A 6 -3.02 2.85 23.98
N GLU A 7 -3.61 1.65 23.89
CA GLU A 7 -3.11 0.55 23.06
C GLU A 7 -3.05 0.92 21.57
N LEU A 8 -4.12 1.53 21.02
CA LEU A 8 -4.13 1.99 19.62
C LEU A 8 -3.08 3.06 19.36
N MET A 9 -2.89 4.00 20.29
CA MET A 9 -1.89 5.07 20.17
C MET A 9 -0.46 4.51 20.23
N LEU A 10 -0.20 3.53 21.09
CA LEU A 10 1.10 2.85 21.14
C LEU A 10 1.38 2.10 19.84
N ALA A 11 0.41 1.32 19.34
CA ALA A 11 0.54 0.62 18.06
C ALA A 11 0.79 1.60 16.90
N TYR A 12 0.13 2.76 16.92
CA TYR A 12 0.32 3.81 15.91
C TYR A 12 1.74 4.40 15.95
N LEU A 13 2.26 4.71 17.14
CA LEU A 13 3.62 5.24 17.30
C LEU A 13 4.70 4.22 16.89
N ASP A 14 4.55 2.94 17.25
CA ASP A 14 5.45 1.87 16.82
C ASP A 14 5.43 1.69 15.30
N THR A 15 4.25 1.86 14.68
CA THR A 15 4.09 1.79 13.23
C THR A 15 4.75 3.01 12.54
N ILE A 16 4.70 4.20 13.15
CA ILE A 16 5.43 5.38 12.67
C ILE A 16 6.95 5.14 12.72
N ASP A 17 7.48 4.57 13.80
CA ASP A 17 8.91 4.26 13.90
C ASP A 17 9.34 3.28 12.81
N THR A 18 8.54 2.24 12.59
CA THR A 18 8.73 1.28 11.49
C THR A 18 8.75 1.96 10.12
N TYR A 19 7.78 2.85 9.86
CA TYR A 19 7.71 3.65 8.64
C TYR A 19 8.96 4.50 8.43
N GLN A 20 9.43 5.20 9.48
CA GLN A 20 10.63 6.04 9.42
C GLN A 20 11.88 5.21 9.13
N SER A 21 12.04 4.06 9.79
CA SER A 21 13.15 3.13 9.55
C SER A 21 13.17 2.59 8.12
N GLN A 22 12.01 2.23 7.57
CA GLN A 22 11.87 1.81 6.18
C GLN A 22 12.22 2.94 5.20
N CYS A 23 11.77 4.17 5.47
CA CYS A 23 12.12 5.34 4.66
C CYS A 23 13.63 5.62 4.68
N ALA A 24 14.27 5.54 5.85
CA ALA A 24 15.71 5.70 5.99
C ALA A 24 16.47 4.62 5.21
N THR A 25 15.98 3.38 5.26
CA THR A 25 16.54 2.25 4.50
C THR A 25 16.44 2.50 2.99
N LEU A 26 15.28 2.95 2.49
CA LEU A 26 15.10 3.30 1.09
C LEU A 26 16.01 4.46 0.66
N ALA A 27 16.08 5.52 1.46
CA ALA A 27 16.92 6.68 1.16
C ALA A 27 18.40 6.30 1.08
N SER A 28 18.88 5.50 2.04
CA SER A 28 20.27 4.98 2.05
C SER A 28 20.53 4.07 0.85
N GLY A 29 19.66 3.08 0.60
CA GLY A 29 19.82 2.13 -0.50
C GLY A 29 19.80 2.80 -1.88
N PHE A 30 18.90 3.76 -2.12
CA PHE A 30 18.91 4.53 -3.36
C PHE A 30 20.18 5.38 -3.51
N SER A 31 20.57 6.10 -2.46
CA SER A 31 21.79 6.93 -2.48
C SER A 31 23.03 6.08 -2.79
N ASN A 32 23.24 5.00 -2.04
CA ASN A 32 24.39 4.11 -2.20
C ASN A 32 24.35 3.40 -3.56
N GLY A 33 23.18 2.91 -3.98
CA GLY A 33 22.99 2.22 -5.25
C GLY A 33 23.31 3.09 -6.45
N PHE A 34 22.81 4.33 -6.47
CA PHE A 34 23.08 5.28 -7.56
C PHE A 34 24.51 5.81 -7.56
N MET A 35 25.11 6.04 -6.38
CA MET A 35 26.53 6.41 -6.29
C MET A 35 27.44 5.28 -6.79
N ALA A 36 27.17 4.04 -6.40
CA ALA A 36 27.89 2.88 -6.91
C ALA A 36 27.72 2.71 -8.43
N LEU A 37 26.53 3.03 -8.96
CA LEU A 37 26.27 2.97 -10.40
C LEU A 37 27.08 4.05 -11.15
N ALA A 38 27.14 5.26 -10.60
CA ALA A 38 27.96 6.33 -11.14
C ALA A 38 29.45 5.96 -11.12
N GLN A 39 29.93 5.34 -10.03
CA GLN A 39 31.30 4.86 -9.92
C GLN A 39 31.60 3.74 -10.94
N ALA A 40 30.68 2.80 -11.15
CA ALA A 40 30.83 1.75 -12.15
C ALA A 40 30.98 2.33 -13.56
N ASN A 41 30.14 3.32 -13.91
CA ASN A 41 30.18 4.02 -15.19
C ASN A 41 31.47 4.84 -15.38
N PHE A 42 31.91 5.55 -14.34
CA PHE A 42 33.13 6.35 -14.41
C PHE A 42 34.39 5.49 -14.60
N ASN A 43 34.45 4.35 -13.91
CA ASN A 43 35.60 3.44 -13.96
C ASN A 43 35.62 2.51 -15.19
N THR A 44 34.60 2.57 -16.05
CA THR A 44 34.52 1.74 -17.26
C THR A 44 34.38 2.62 -18.52
N PRO A 45 35.46 3.27 -18.97
CA PRO A 45 35.42 4.14 -20.14
C PRO A 45 34.92 3.37 -21.38
N GLY A 46 34.07 4.01 -22.18
CA GLY A 46 33.50 3.41 -23.39
C GLY A 46 32.34 2.44 -23.15
N ARG A 47 31.92 2.23 -21.89
CA ARG A 47 30.74 1.43 -21.56
C ARG A 47 29.89 2.09 -20.48
N ARG A 48 28.59 2.21 -20.72
CA ARG A 48 27.63 2.72 -19.73
C ARG A 48 26.67 1.62 -19.31
N PHE A 49 26.63 1.30 -18.03
CA PHE A 49 25.66 0.39 -17.45
C PHE A 49 24.31 1.09 -17.34
N GLY A 50 23.33 0.58 -18.08
CA GLY A 50 22.00 1.17 -18.18
C GLY A 50 21.10 0.36 -19.11
N GLN A 51 19.90 0.89 -19.35
CA GLN A 51 18.85 0.22 -20.13
C GLN A 51 19.27 -0.15 -21.57
N ASP A 52 20.26 0.54 -22.14
CA ASP A 52 20.76 0.28 -23.49
C ASP A 52 21.40 -1.11 -23.64
N PHE A 53 21.68 -1.79 -22.52
CA PHE A 53 22.21 -3.16 -22.47
C PHE A 53 21.18 -4.21 -22.05
N TYR A 54 19.92 -3.81 -21.84
CA TYR A 54 18.85 -4.77 -21.58
C TYR A 54 18.60 -5.56 -22.87
N ASP A 55 18.60 -6.88 -22.78
CA ASP A 55 18.27 -7.74 -23.91
C ASP A 55 16.81 -8.20 -23.85
N GLU A 56 16.36 -8.88 -24.91
CA GLU A 56 14.98 -9.37 -25.04
C GLU A 56 14.59 -10.41 -23.98
N ARG A 57 15.51 -10.84 -23.11
CA ARG A 57 15.27 -11.78 -22.01
C ARG A 57 14.92 -11.07 -20.70
N MET A 58 14.85 -9.74 -20.69
CA MET A 58 14.44 -8.99 -19.49
C MET A 58 13.02 -9.38 -19.07
N VAL A 59 12.91 -9.98 -17.89
CA VAL A 59 11.64 -10.39 -17.28
C VAL A 59 11.62 -10.00 -15.81
N ALA A 60 10.42 -9.80 -15.26
CA ALA A 60 10.27 -9.50 -13.84
C ALA A 60 10.80 -10.66 -12.98
N MET A 61 11.66 -10.34 -12.01
CA MET A 61 12.19 -11.30 -11.03
C MET A 61 11.53 -11.17 -9.65
N ARG A 62 10.75 -10.11 -9.46
CA ARG A 62 9.99 -9.81 -8.26
C ARG A 62 8.57 -9.47 -8.66
N GLY A 63 7.62 -9.95 -7.87
CA GLY A 63 6.23 -9.55 -7.94
C GLY A 63 5.75 -9.17 -6.55
N VAL A 64 4.59 -8.53 -6.49
CA VAL A 64 3.92 -8.24 -5.23
C VAL A 64 2.59 -8.96 -5.26
N GLU A 65 2.28 -9.64 -4.17
CA GLU A 65 0.96 -10.18 -3.91
C GLU A 65 0.22 -9.26 -2.96
N ILE A 66 -1.01 -8.89 -3.34
CA ILE A 66 -1.84 -7.96 -2.58
C ILE A 66 -2.98 -8.78 -1.99
N ARG A 67 -3.17 -8.64 -0.68
CA ARG A 67 -4.30 -9.25 0.03
C ARG A 67 -4.86 -8.29 1.06
N GLU A 68 -6.11 -8.50 1.42
CA GLU A 68 -6.72 -7.87 2.59
C GLU A 68 -6.23 -8.58 3.86
N GLY A 69 -5.94 -7.82 4.90
CA GLY A 69 -5.59 -8.30 6.23
C GLY A 69 -6.38 -7.55 7.30
N ASP A 70 -6.30 -8.03 8.54
CA ASP A 70 -7.11 -7.52 9.65
C ASP A 70 -6.83 -6.05 9.99
N GLU A 71 -5.61 -5.58 9.72
CA GLU A 71 -5.13 -4.20 9.98
C GLU A 71 -4.90 -3.42 8.68
N GLY A 72 -5.62 -3.77 7.60
CA GLY A 72 -5.49 -3.14 6.28
C GLY A 72 -4.85 -4.04 5.22
N ILE A 73 -4.43 -3.44 4.12
CA ILE A 73 -3.92 -4.14 2.94
C ILE A 73 -2.46 -4.55 3.16
N ILE A 74 -2.17 -5.82 2.87
CA ILE A 74 -0.82 -6.40 2.95
C ILE A 74 -0.25 -6.55 1.54
N PHE A 75 0.96 -6.03 1.35
CA PHE A 75 1.75 -6.14 0.13
C PHE A 75 2.95 -7.05 0.39
N GLU A 76 2.87 -8.29 -0.09
CA GLU A 76 3.92 -9.28 0.09
C GLU A 76 4.81 -9.39 -1.15
N GLY A 77 6.09 -9.05 -0.99
CA GLY A 77 7.09 -9.21 -2.03
C GLY A 77 7.44 -10.69 -2.24
N LYS A 78 7.35 -11.16 -3.49
CA LYS A 78 7.71 -12.54 -3.87
C LYS A 78 8.72 -12.58 -5.01
N LYS A 79 9.62 -13.56 -4.96
CA LYS A 79 10.48 -13.90 -6.11
C LYS A 79 9.66 -14.68 -7.13
N ILE A 80 9.70 -14.25 -8.38
CA ILE A 80 8.99 -14.96 -9.45
C ILE A 80 9.81 -16.21 -9.82
N PRO A 81 9.27 -17.43 -9.64
CA PRO A 81 9.99 -18.66 -9.98
C PRO A 81 10.30 -18.73 -11.48
N ILE A 82 11.33 -19.49 -11.84
CA ILE A 82 11.65 -19.78 -13.24
C ILE A 82 10.76 -20.96 -13.65
N GLU A 83 9.87 -20.78 -14.62
CA GLU A 83 9.27 -21.91 -15.31
C GLU A 83 10.33 -22.54 -16.21
N VAL A 84 11.00 -23.57 -15.69
CA VAL A 84 11.90 -24.38 -16.52
C VAL A 84 11.00 -25.30 -17.34
N THR A 85 10.73 -24.94 -18.59
CA THR A 85 10.24 -25.89 -19.56
C THR A 85 11.33 -26.93 -19.78
N GLU A 86 11.14 -28.13 -19.23
CA GLU A 86 11.96 -29.29 -19.59
C GLU A 86 11.73 -29.59 -21.07
N GLY A 87 12.60 -29.04 -21.92
CA GLY A 87 12.66 -29.39 -23.33
C GLY A 87 12.95 -30.89 -23.47
N LYS A 88 11.91 -31.65 -23.82
CA LYS A 88 12.07 -32.94 -24.50
C LYS A 88 12.82 -32.68 -25.80
N ASN A 89 14.15 -32.75 -25.78
CA ASN A 89 14.91 -32.83 -27.01
C ASN A 89 14.66 -34.22 -27.61
N GLY A 90 13.76 -34.24 -28.60
CA GLY A 90 13.66 -35.31 -29.56
C GLY A 90 15.01 -35.52 -30.23
N LYS A 91 15.46 -36.77 -30.26
CA LYS A 91 16.53 -37.21 -31.14
C LYS A 91 16.05 -37.00 -32.58
N GLU A 92 16.63 -36.03 -33.27
CA GLU A 92 16.67 -36.07 -34.73
C GLU A 92 17.99 -36.75 -35.12
N GLU A 93 17.84 -37.96 -35.65
CA GLU A 93 18.89 -38.73 -36.31
C GLU A 93 19.26 -38.03 -37.61
N ALA A 94 20.47 -37.48 -37.70
CA ALA A 94 21.08 -37.08 -38.95
C ALA A 94 21.92 -38.24 -39.48
N GLN A 95 21.52 -38.74 -40.65
CA GLN A 95 22.12 -39.83 -41.41
C GLN A 95 23.59 -39.57 -41.80
N GLU A 96 24.32 -40.67 -41.81
CA GLU A 96 25.68 -40.87 -42.29
C GLU A 96 25.97 -40.28 -43.68
N LYS A 97 27.18 -39.73 -43.83
CA LYS A 97 27.99 -39.92 -45.04
C LYS A 97 29.45 -40.15 -44.67
N ASP A 98 29.95 -41.27 -45.19
CA ASP A 98 31.31 -41.80 -45.16
C ASP A 98 32.38 -40.86 -45.73
N GLY A 99 33.60 -41.01 -45.19
CA GLY A 99 34.86 -40.50 -45.72
C GLY A 99 36.06 -40.83 -44.84
N GLU A 100 36.67 -42.01 -45.08
CA GLU A 100 38.00 -42.52 -44.65
C GLU A 100 39.14 -41.47 -44.74
N LYS A 101 40.33 -41.54 -44.08
CA LYS A 101 41.06 -42.39 -43.12
C LYS A 101 42.39 -41.66 -42.79
N GLU A 102 43.02 -42.06 -41.67
CA GLU A 102 44.47 -42.03 -41.28
C GLU A 102 44.58 -41.61 -39.81
N ASP A 103 44.56 -42.54 -38.85
CA ASP A 103 45.61 -43.49 -38.41
C ASP A 103 46.82 -42.83 -37.72
N GLY A 104 47.09 -43.32 -36.50
CA GLY A 104 48.03 -42.74 -35.55
C GLY A 104 47.83 -43.30 -34.13
N GLN A 105 47.85 -44.61 -34.01
CA GLN A 105 47.77 -45.40 -32.78
C GLN A 105 48.99 -45.20 -31.86
N LYS A 106 48.77 -45.11 -30.54
CA LYS A 106 49.67 -45.65 -29.51
C LYS A 106 48.94 -45.95 -28.18
N GLU A 107 49.19 -47.17 -27.72
CA GLU A 107 48.63 -47.97 -26.62
C GLU A 107 49.17 -47.56 -25.22
N ASP A 108 48.35 -47.61 -24.16
CA ASP A 108 48.36 -48.58 -23.01
C ASP A 108 49.38 -48.19 -21.89
N VAL A 109 49.14 -48.17 -20.57
CA VAL A 109 48.60 -49.17 -19.61
C VAL A 109 48.29 -48.50 -18.25
N GLY A 110 47.26 -48.99 -17.54
CA GLY A 110 47.17 -49.10 -16.05
C GLY A 110 46.82 -47.83 -15.26
N ASP A 111 46.15 -47.84 -14.11
CA ASP A 111 45.69 -48.89 -13.21
C ASP A 111 44.74 -48.24 -12.16
N GLU A 112 43.86 -49.05 -11.59
CA GLU A 112 43.07 -48.92 -10.35
C GLU A 112 42.45 -47.58 -9.85
N LYS A 113 41.11 -47.64 -9.74
CA LYS A 113 40.26 -46.85 -8.84
C LYS A 113 40.49 -47.32 -7.39
N PRO A 114 40.43 -46.43 -6.38
CA PRO A 114 39.33 -46.62 -5.45
C PRO A 114 38.56 -45.33 -5.15
N GLU A 115 37.29 -45.57 -4.88
CA GLU A 115 36.26 -44.61 -4.53
C GLU A 115 36.57 -43.93 -3.19
N ASP A 116 36.54 -42.60 -3.18
CA ASP A 116 36.14 -41.88 -1.98
C ASP A 116 35.14 -40.78 -2.37
N SER A 117 34.07 -40.75 -1.59
CA SER A 117 32.88 -39.95 -1.82
C SER A 117 33.13 -38.50 -1.41
N GLU A 118 33.63 -37.67 -2.33
CA GLU A 118 33.52 -36.24 -2.16
C GLU A 118 32.14 -35.77 -2.64
N ALA A 119 31.29 -35.51 -1.65
CA ALA A 119 30.02 -34.82 -1.81
C ALA A 119 30.24 -33.52 -2.60
N ALA A 120 29.95 -33.58 -3.90
CA ALA A 120 29.87 -32.43 -4.77
C ALA A 120 28.85 -31.44 -4.18
N LYS A 121 29.35 -30.42 -3.48
CA LYS A 121 28.61 -29.20 -3.19
C LYS A 121 28.15 -28.64 -4.53
N LYS A 122 26.90 -28.92 -4.89
CA LYS A 122 26.22 -28.24 -6.00
C LYS A 122 26.18 -26.77 -5.64
N THR A 123 27.09 -25.98 -6.23
CA THR A 123 26.95 -24.54 -6.27
C THR A 123 25.57 -24.23 -6.85
N PRO A 124 24.79 -23.33 -6.24
CA PRO A 124 23.49 -22.98 -6.79
C PRO A 124 23.74 -22.39 -8.18
N LYS A 125 23.17 -23.02 -9.22
CA LYS A 125 23.19 -22.46 -10.58
C LYS A 125 22.55 -21.07 -10.49
N SER A 126 23.34 -20.03 -10.73
CA SER A 126 22.89 -18.62 -10.69
C SER A 126 21.69 -18.42 -11.62
N ASP A 127 20.66 -17.70 -11.16
CA ASP A 127 19.45 -17.41 -11.95
C ASP A 127 19.86 -16.86 -13.34
N PRO A 128 19.44 -17.48 -14.46
CA PRO A 128 19.76 -17.01 -15.80
C PRO A 128 19.22 -15.61 -16.09
N ARG A 129 18.25 -15.12 -15.32
CA ARG A 129 17.66 -13.78 -15.42
C ARG A 129 18.45 -12.71 -14.65
N ASP A 130 19.53 -13.07 -13.95
CA ASP A 130 20.35 -12.12 -13.17
C ASP A 130 20.84 -10.96 -14.06
N PRO A 131 20.41 -9.70 -13.79
CA PRO A 131 20.72 -8.54 -14.63
C PRO A 131 22.21 -8.26 -14.78
N LEU A 132 23.06 -8.68 -13.83
CA LEU A 132 24.51 -8.53 -13.96
C LEU A 132 25.06 -9.25 -15.18
N ARG A 133 24.41 -10.35 -15.60
CA ARG A 133 24.85 -11.19 -16.74
C ARG A 133 24.64 -10.51 -18.08
N TRP A 134 23.75 -9.51 -18.17
CA TRP A 134 23.58 -8.67 -19.36
C TRP A 134 24.84 -7.85 -19.66
N PHE A 135 25.68 -7.63 -18.66
CA PHE A 135 26.92 -6.86 -18.80
C PHE A 135 28.17 -7.72 -19.04
N GLY A 136 28.00 -9.00 -19.38
CA GLY A 136 29.10 -9.90 -19.72
C GLY A 136 29.78 -10.53 -18.49
N ILE A 137 30.94 -11.17 -18.70
CA ILE A 137 31.62 -11.99 -17.67
C ILE A 137 32.34 -11.13 -16.63
N LEU A 138 32.91 -10.00 -17.06
CA LEU A 138 33.68 -9.09 -16.21
C LEU A 138 32.81 -7.95 -15.72
N VAL A 139 32.07 -8.19 -14.64
CA VAL A 139 31.23 -7.17 -14.01
C VAL A 139 32.01 -6.46 -12.90
N PRO A 140 32.05 -5.11 -12.86
CA PRO A 140 32.73 -4.36 -11.79
C PRO A 140 32.09 -4.59 -10.41
N GLN A 141 32.88 -4.50 -9.34
CA GLN A 141 32.36 -4.63 -7.98
C GLN A 141 31.32 -3.56 -7.64
N ALA A 142 31.52 -2.32 -8.11
CA ALA A 142 30.56 -1.24 -7.93
C ALA A 142 29.18 -1.56 -8.55
N LEU A 143 29.13 -2.27 -9.68
CA LEU A 143 27.85 -2.68 -10.29
C LEU A 143 27.16 -3.79 -9.49
N ARG A 144 27.93 -4.70 -8.87
CA ARG A 144 27.38 -5.68 -7.91
C ARG A 144 26.78 -4.99 -6.69
N THR A 145 27.46 -3.97 -6.17
CA THR A 145 26.94 -3.13 -5.08
C THR A 145 25.64 -2.44 -5.51
N THR A 146 25.60 -1.80 -6.69
CA THR A 146 24.36 -1.22 -7.24
C THR A 146 23.21 -2.21 -7.25
N GLN A 147 23.41 -3.41 -7.79
CA GLN A 147 22.36 -4.42 -7.83
C GLN A 147 21.90 -4.81 -6.42
N SER A 148 22.84 -5.02 -5.49
CA SER A 148 22.51 -5.39 -4.12
C SER A 148 21.67 -4.30 -3.43
N GLU A 149 22.12 -3.05 -3.46
CA GLU A 149 21.43 -1.92 -2.82
C GLU A 149 20.03 -1.70 -3.39
N LEU A 150 19.90 -1.67 -4.73
CA LEU A 150 18.61 -1.44 -5.37
C LEU A 150 17.66 -2.64 -5.25
N THR A 151 18.19 -3.86 -5.15
CA THR A 151 17.36 -5.05 -4.85
C THR A 151 16.76 -4.94 -3.45
N THR A 152 17.55 -4.53 -2.45
CA THR A 152 17.05 -4.26 -1.10
C THR A 152 15.94 -3.21 -1.13
N CYS A 153 16.10 -2.12 -1.89
CA CYS A 153 15.03 -1.12 -2.04
C CYS A 153 13.74 -1.72 -2.60
N VAL A 154 13.84 -2.53 -3.65
CA VAL A 154 12.67 -3.21 -4.26
C VAL A 154 11.99 -4.14 -3.26
N ASP A 155 12.74 -4.82 -2.39
CA ASP A 155 12.20 -5.72 -1.38
C ASP A 155 11.58 -4.95 -0.17
N VAL A 156 12.01 -3.71 0.10
CA VAL A 156 11.46 -2.86 1.18
C VAL A 156 10.19 -2.12 0.77
N ILE A 157 10.03 -1.75 -0.50
CA ILE A 157 8.85 -0.98 -0.97
C ILE A 157 7.51 -1.66 -0.60
N PRO A 158 7.29 -2.97 -0.82
CA PRO A 158 6.03 -3.62 -0.41
C PRO A 158 5.80 -3.56 1.11
N GLN A 159 6.87 -3.68 1.90
CA GLN A 159 6.78 -3.57 3.35
C GLN A 159 6.34 -2.16 3.77
N LEU A 160 6.90 -1.12 3.13
CA LEU A 160 6.51 0.26 3.35
C LEU A 160 5.03 0.50 3.01
N LEU A 161 4.55 -0.04 1.88
CA LEU A 161 3.14 0.08 1.50
C LEU A 161 2.21 -0.60 2.51
N THR A 162 2.62 -1.75 3.05
CA THR A 162 1.89 -2.43 4.13
C THR A 162 1.85 -1.57 5.40
N THR A 163 2.99 -1.00 5.81
CA THR A 163 3.07 -0.09 6.96
C THR A 163 2.17 1.13 6.79
N LEU A 164 2.17 1.74 5.60
CA LEU A 164 1.29 2.87 5.28
C LEU A 164 -0.19 2.49 5.36
N SER A 165 -0.56 1.30 4.86
CA SER A 165 -1.93 0.81 5.01
C SER A 165 -2.32 0.60 6.47
N LYS A 166 -1.41 0.09 7.30
CA LYS A 166 -1.62 -0.08 8.74
C LYS A 166 -1.75 1.25 9.48
N LEU A 167 -0.97 2.27 9.10
CA LEU A 167 -1.10 3.62 9.65
C LEU A 167 -2.51 4.17 9.40
N SER A 168 -2.98 4.09 8.16
CA SER A 168 -4.34 4.54 7.81
C SER A 168 -5.42 3.77 8.59
N PHE A 169 -5.27 2.46 8.74
CA PHE A 169 -6.19 1.66 9.56
C PHE A 169 -6.20 2.12 11.03
N LEU A 170 -5.03 2.29 11.65
CA LEU A 170 -4.91 2.70 13.05
C LEU A 170 -5.44 4.12 13.27
N GLU A 171 -5.21 5.05 12.35
CA GLU A 171 -5.79 6.40 12.39
C GLU A 171 -7.32 6.34 12.44
N SER A 172 -7.94 5.54 11.57
CA SER A 172 -9.39 5.33 11.60
C SER A 172 -9.86 4.77 12.94
N GLN A 173 -9.18 3.76 13.50
CA GLN A 173 -9.56 3.20 14.80
C GLN A 173 -9.43 4.22 15.94
N VAL A 174 -8.37 5.03 15.95
CA VAL A 174 -8.18 6.11 16.93
C VAL A 174 -9.29 7.14 16.81
N ILE A 175 -9.64 7.57 15.60
CA ILE A 175 -10.74 8.51 15.37
C ILE A 175 -12.05 7.93 15.89
N ARG A 176 -12.38 6.69 15.52
CA ARG A 176 -13.60 6.01 15.99
C ARG A 176 -13.65 5.91 17.51
N ALA A 177 -12.57 5.50 18.15
CA ALA A 177 -12.49 5.35 19.61
C ALA A 177 -12.61 6.69 20.37
N ARG A 178 -12.21 7.80 19.74
CA ARG A 178 -12.30 9.15 20.32
C ARG A 178 -13.63 9.84 20.03
N THR A 179 -14.31 9.47 18.95
CA THR A 179 -15.57 10.10 18.55
C THR A 179 -16.66 9.80 19.56
N ARG A 180 -17.35 10.85 20.03
CA ARG A 180 -18.50 10.75 20.94
C ARG A 180 -19.80 11.17 20.28
N HIS A 181 -19.71 12.13 19.38
CA HIS A 181 -20.83 12.68 18.66
C HIS A 181 -20.62 12.61 17.16
N LEU A 182 -21.72 12.35 16.46
CA LEU A 182 -21.85 12.43 15.02
C LEU A 182 -22.75 13.61 14.67
N TYR A 183 -22.61 14.08 13.44
CA TYR A 183 -23.33 15.24 12.94
C TYR A 183 -24.11 14.90 11.69
N LYS A 184 -25.41 15.21 11.72
CA LYS A 184 -26.24 15.28 10.51
C LYS A 184 -26.38 16.73 10.08
N ILE A 185 -26.00 17.02 8.84
CA ILE A 185 -26.14 18.35 8.23
C ILE A 185 -27.51 18.43 7.56
N LEU A 186 -28.25 19.49 7.84
CA LEU A 186 -29.49 19.86 7.18
C LEU A 186 -29.34 21.22 6.48
N PRO A 187 -29.86 21.39 5.25
CA PRO A 187 -29.81 22.67 4.55
C PRO A 187 -30.83 23.69 5.09
N GLU A 188 -31.84 23.22 5.84
CA GLU A 188 -32.93 24.04 6.36
C GLU A 188 -33.17 23.74 7.85
N ALA A 189 -33.87 24.64 8.53
CA ALA A 189 -34.21 24.48 9.93
C ALA A 189 -35.10 23.23 10.14
N PRO A 190 -34.77 22.35 11.10
CA PRO A 190 -35.65 21.23 11.44
C PRO A 190 -36.95 21.73 12.09
N PRO A 191 -38.03 20.93 12.04
CA PRO A 191 -39.26 21.24 12.77
C PRO A 191 -39.02 21.38 14.27
N SER A 192 -39.79 22.25 14.91
CA SER A 192 -39.78 22.46 16.36
C SER A 192 -41.19 22.28 16.94
N PRO A 193 -41.40 21.32 17.87
CA PRO A 193 -40.41 20.36 18.39
C PRO A 193 -39.92 19.37 17.33
N LEU A 194 -38.79 18.71 17.60
CA LEU A 194 -38.31 17.62 16.75
C LEU A 194 -39.35 16.49 16.72
N PRO A 195 -39.61 15.87 15.56
CA PRO A 195 -40.47 14.70 15.46
C PRO A 195 -39.75 13.45 15.96
N GLU A 196 -40.49 12.33 16.07
CA GLU A 196 -39.92 11.01 16.36
C GLU A 196 -38.86 10.60 15.32
N ALA A 197 -39.09 10.93 14.04
CA ALA A 197 -38.11 10.75 12.98
C ALA A 197 -38.25 11.86 11.93
N LEU A 198 -37.13 12.45 11.54
CA LEU A 198 -37.07 13.37 10.41
C LEU A 198 -37.25 12.62 9.09
N PRO A 199 -37.89 13.24 8.07
CA PRO A 199 -37.90 12.67 6.73
C PRO A 199 -36.47 12.56 6.20
N LEU A 200 -36.18 11.45 5.50
CA LEU A 200 -34.90 11.27 4.84
C LEU A 200 -34.66 12.37 3.80
N SER A 201 -33.43 12.84 3.68
CA SER A 201 -33.05 13.68 2.55
C SER A 201 -33.15 12.88 1.25
N PRO A 202 -33.30 13.53 0.08
CA PRO A 202 -33.29 12.84 -1.21
C PRO A 202 -32.02 11.97 -1.42
N LEU A 203 -30.88 12.42 -0.89
CA LEU A 203 -29.61 11.67 -0.93
C LEU A 203 -29.70 10.41 -0.06
N ASP A 204 -30.07 10.57 1.21
CA ASP A 204 -30.16 9.43 2.15
C ASP A 204 -31.19 8.38 1.68
N ALA A 205 -32.32 8.85 1.13
CA ALA A 205 -33.34 7.96 0.58
C ALA A 205 -32.86 7.21 -0.67
N GLY A 206 -32.01 7.84 -1.49
CA GLY A 206 -31.41 7.22 -2.67
C GLY A 206 -30.39 6.14 -2.32
N ASP A 207 -29.58 6.42 -1.29
CA ASP A 207 -28.49 5.52 -0.88
C ASP A 207 -28.93 4.45 0.13
N GLY A 208 -30.07 4.64 0.80
CA GLY A 208 -30.66 3.67 1.74
C GLY A 208 -30.08 3.74 3.16
N PHE A 209 -29.35 4.81 3.47
CA PHE A 209 -28.79 5.10 4.79
C PHE A 209 -28.68 6.61 5.03
N ILE A 210 -28.60 7.02 6.29
CA ILE A 210 -28.42 8.43 6.65
C ILE A 210 -26.93 8.75 6.72
N HIS A 211 -26.49 9.69 5.87
CA HIS A 211 -25.13 10.20 5.90
C HIS A 211 -24.89 11.03 7.15
N MET A 212 -23.86 10.69 7.91
CA MET A 212 -23.37 11.46 9.04
C MET A 212 -21.90 11.81 8.82
N CYS A 213 -21.39 12.70 9.65
CA CYS A 213 -19.98 13.07 9.65
C CYS A 213 -19.48 13.23 11.09
N THR A 214 -18.18 13.02 11.29
CA THR A 214 -17.50 13.34 12.57
C THR A 214 -17.27 14.84 12.70
N SER A 215 -16.86 15.29 13.89
CA SER A 215 -16.50 16.69 14.15
C SER A 215 -15.47 17.24 13.18
N THR A 216 -14.45 16.44 12.82
CA THR A 216 -13.38 16.82 11.88
C THR A 216 -13.83 16.83 10.42
N GLN A 217 -14.92 16.13 10.09
CA GLN A 217 -15.45 16.01 8.72
C GLN A 217 -16.43 17.11 8.36
N VAL A 218 -17.13 17.70 9.34
CA VAL A 218 -18.19 18.71 9.12
C VAL A 218 -17.76 19.81 8.15
N SER A 219 -16.59 20.41 8.38
CA SER A 219 -16.09 21.53 7.56
C SER A 219 -15.90 21.13 6.09
N GLY A 220 -15.29 19.98 5.84
CA GLY A 220 -15.08 19.46 4.49
C GLY A 220 -16.37 19.11 3.78
N VAL A 221 -17.32 18.47 4.48
CA VAL A 221 -18.62 18.06 3.92
C VAL A 221 -19.47 19.30 3.59
N VAL A 222 -19.60 20.25 4.52
CA VAL A 222 -20.37 21.49 4.27
C VAL A 222 -19.73 22.29 3.15
N GLY A 223 -18.39 22.46 3.15
CA GLY A 223 -17.69 23.18 2.10
C GLY A 223 -17.88 22.57 0.71
N ARG A 224 -17.98 21.24 0.61
CA ARG A 224 -18.13 20.52 -0.66
C ARG A 224 -19.56 20.43 -1.17
N PHE A 225 -20.53 20.22 -0.28
CA PHE A 225 -21.91 19.89 -0.67
C PHE A 225 -22.94 20.99 -0.37
N MET A 226 -22.59 21.97 0.47
CA MET A 226 -23.48 23.05 0.90
C MET A 226 -22.95 24.43 0.46
N GLY A 227 -22.15 24.46 -0.62
CA GLY A 227 -21.51 25.67 -1.12
C GLY A 227 -22.49 26.79 -1.48
N ASP A 228 -23.69 26.45 -1.93
CA ASP A 228 -24.72 27.42 -2.36
C ASP A 228 -25.70 27.83 -1.25
N THR A 229 -25.57 27.26 -0.05
CA THR A 229 -26.42 27.61 1.11
C THR A 229 -25.79 28.71 1.96
N GLU A 230 -26.62 29.62 2.50
CA GLU A 230 -26.18 30.70 3.39
C GLU A 230 -26.20 30.31 4.87
N SER A 231 -26.99 29.29 5.22
CA SER A 231 -26.95 28.66 6.54
C SER A 231 -27.16 27.15 6.44
N VAL A 232 -26.65 26.42 7.43
CA VAL A 232 -26.87 24.99 7.62
C VAL A 232 -27.21 24.73 9.08
N TRP A 233 -27.96 23.67 9.34
CA TRP A 233 -28.22 23.18 10.68
C TRP A 233 -27.44 21.89 10.92
N LEU A 234 -26.77 21.81 12.07
CA LEU A 234 -26.14 20.58 12.52
C LEU A 234 -26.98 19.96 13.62
N LEU A 235 -27.33 18.69 13.47
CA LEU A 235 -27.85 17.86 14.56
C LEU A 235 -26.69 17.12 15.20
N LYS A 236 -26.48 17.32 16.50
CA LYS A 236 -25.46 16.64 17.30
C LYS A 236 -26.07 15.38 17.90
N ILE A 237 -25.51 14.23 17.55
CA ILE A 237 -26.07 12.91 17.87
C ILE A 237 -25.01 12.10 18.63
N PRO A 238 -25.25 11.72 19.89
CA PRO A 238 -24.34 10.84 20.63
C PRO A 238 -24.30 9.45 19.99
N ILE A 239 -23.10 8.89 19.82
CA ILE A 239 -22.90 7.59 19.15
C ILE A 239 -23.71 6.48 19.83
N GLU A 240 -23.77 6.48 21.16
CA GLU A 240 -24.48 5.45 21.93
C GLU A 240 -25.98 5.38 21.63
N ARG A 241 -26.57 6.42 21.00
CA ARG A 241 -27.98 6.43 20.60
C ARG A 241 -28.23 5.81 19.22
N VAL A 242 -27.18 5.62 18.43
CA VAL A 242 -27.27 5.15 17.03
C VAL A 242 -26.36 3.96 16.71
N GLU A 243 -25.68 3.41 17.72
CA GLU A 243 -24.65 2.38 17.57
C GLU A 243 -25.16 1.12 16.83
N GLU A 244 -26.40 0.70 17.07
CA GLU A 244 -26.98 -0.51 16.47
C GLU A 244 -27.05 -0.45 14.93
N GLY A 245 -27.28 0.73 14.36
CA GLY A 245 -27.38 0.94 12.91
C GLY A 245 -26.13 1.55 12.28
N LEU A 246 -25.10 1.86 13.06
CA LEU A 246 -23.94 2.62 12.62
C LEU A 246 -22.94 1.73 11.87
N ARG A 247 -22.54 2.16 10.67
CA ARG A 247 -21.45 1.57 9.89
C ARG A 247 -20.48 2.64 9.45
N TRP A 248 -19.19 2.32 9.44
CA TRP A 248 -18.13 3.20 8.97
C TRP A 248 -17.63 2.65 7.63
N GLU A 249 -17.83 3.43 6.57
CA GLU A 249 -17.56 2.97 5.21
C GLU A 249 -16.64 3.97 4.49
N GLY A 250 -15.57 3.44 3.88
CA GLY A 250 -14.54 4.23 3.21
C GLY A 250 -14.99 4.76 1.85
N SER A 251 -14.57 5.98 1.52
CA SER A 251 -14.61 6.45 0.13
C SER A 251 -13.41 5.89 -0.63
N VAL A 252 -13.61 5.25 -1.79
CA VAL A 252 -12.49 4.83 -2.65
C VAL A 252 -12.04 6.03 -3.48
N VAL A 253 -10.85 6.57 -3.20
CA VAL A 253 -10.29 7.72 -3.94
C VAL A 253 -9.06 7.26 -4.72
N ASN A 254 -9.12 7.30 -6.06
CA ASN A 254 -8.01 6.98 -6.97
C ASN A 254 -7.29 5.64 -6.67
N GLY A 255 -8.03 4.63 -6.22
CA GLY A 255 -7.47 3.32 -5.87
C GLY A 255 -6.70 3.28 -4.53
N GLY A 256 -6.76 4.35 -3.74
CA GLY A 256 -6.31 4.39 -2.35
C GLY A 256 -7.46 4.29 -1.35
N ILE A 257 -7.10 4.05 -0.09
CA ILE A 257 -8.02 4.06 1.06
C ILE A 257 -8.35 5.52 1.36
N GLY A 258 -9.58 5.96 1.08
CA GLY A 258 -10.04 7.29 1.47
C GLY A 258 -10.60 7.29 2.89
N GLU A 259 -10.99 8.49 3.34
CA GLU A 259 -11.60 8.68 4.65
C GLU A 259 -12.90 7.87 4.79
N GLU A 260 -13.13 7.35 5.99
CA GLU A 260 -14.35 6.61 6.35
C GLU A 260 -15.42 7.55 6.89
N PHE A 261 -16.63 7.40 6.37
CA PHE A 261 -17.78 8.17 6.82
C PHE A 261 -18.74 7.29 7.61
N PRO A 262 -19.32 7.82 8.71
CA PRO A 262 -20.35 7.13 9.46
C PRO A 262 -21.70 7.20 8.74
N HIS A 263 -22.33 6.05 8.54
CA HIS A 263 -23.64 5.88 7.93
C HIS A 263 -24.60 5.17 8.89
N LEU A 264 -25.82 5.67 9.03
CA LEU A 264 -26.85 5.06 9.86
C LEU A 264 -27.86 4.30 9.01
N TYR A 265 -27.96 3.00 9.24
CA TYR A 265 -28.88 2.09 8.56
C TYR A 265 -30.06 1.73 9.46
N GLY A 266 -31.24 1.58 8.86
CA GLY A 266 -32.41 0.96 9.51
C GLY A 266 -33.03 1.76 10.66
N ALA A 267 -32.56 2.97 10.94
CA ALA A 267 -33.07 3.84 11.99
C ALA A 267 -33.32 5.27 11.47
N GLY A 268 -34.25 5.99 12.12
CA GLY A 268 -34.47 7.40 11.92
C GLY A 268 -33.62 8.25 12.87
N ILE A 269 -33.59 9.56 12.62
CA ILE A 269 -33.02 10.55 13.55
C ILE A 269 -34.15 11.51 13.92
N GLY A 270 -34.47 11.60 15.21
CA GLY A 270 -35.46 12.53 15.72
C GLY A 270 -35.20 12.97 17.15
N GLU A 271 -36.27 13.22 17.89
CA GLU A 271 -36.23 13.72 19.27
C GLU A 271 -35.38 12.82 20.21
N ALA A 272 -35.41 11.50 20.01
CA ALA A 272 -34.70 10.57 20.88
C ALA A 272 -33.18 10.56 20.62
N GLU A 273 -32.74 10.62 19.37
CA GLU A 273 -31.33 10.51 18.99
C GLU A 273 -30.58 11.84 19.10
N VAL A 274 -31.26 12.96 18.84
CA VAL A 274 -30.62 14.28 18.84
C VAL A 274 -30.37 14.77 20.26
N LEU A 275 -29.11 15.12 20.57
CA LEU A 275 -28.73 15.74 21.84
C LEU A 275 -28.90 17.26 21.79
N ASP A 276 -28.43 17.87 20.70
CA ASP A 276 -28.46 19.31 20.50
C ASP A 276 -28.52 19.64 19.01
N LEU A 277 -28.95 20.85 18.67
CA LEU A 277 -28.98 21.34 17.29
C LEU A 277 -28.62 22.80 17.23
N LYS A 278 -27.91 23.20 16.18
CA LYS A 278 -27.43 24.58 16.04
C LYS A 278 -27.39 25.02 14.58
N GLU A 279 -27.84 26.24 14.34
CA GLU A 279 -27.66 26.93 13.05
C GLU A 279 -26.24 27.49 12.95
N PHE A 280 -25.62 27.26 11.80
CA PHE A 280 -24.37 27.88 11.39
C PHE A 280 -24.61 28.69 10.13
N LYS A 281 -24.05 29.90 10.12
CA LYS A 281 -24.16 30.82 8.98
C LYS A 281 -22.83 30.91 8.27
N LYS A 282 -22.90 30.96 6.94
CA LYS A 282 -21.73 31.12 6.09
C LYS A 282 -21.07 32.47 6.37
N GLY A 283 -19.76 32.48 6.49
CA GLY A 283 -18.98 33.70 6.71
C GLY A 283 -18.69 34.43 5.39
N GLU A 284 -18.07 35.61 5.49
CA GLU A 284 -17.65 36.41 4.33
C GLU A 284 -16.67 35.64 3.41
N ASN A 285 -15.85 34.76 3.99
CA ASN A 285 -14.89 33.90 3.27
C ASN A 285 -15.45 32.50 2.98
N GLY A 286 -16.78 32.34 2.96
CA GLY A 286 -17.45 31.06 2.80
C GLY A 286 -17.51 30.26 4.11
N TRP A 287 -17.44 28.93 4.00
CA TRP A 287 -17.56 28.01 5.14
C TRP A 287 -16.26 27.80 5.92
N GLY A 288 -15.11 28.22 5.37
CA GLY A 288 -13.82 28.07 6.05
C GLY A 288 -13.74 28.92 7.33
N GLY A 289 -13.29 28.33 8.44
CA GLY A 289 -13.18 29.02 9.73
C GLY A 289 -14.47 29.02 10.56
N VAL A 290 -15.63 28.71 9.98
CA VAL A 290 -16.93 28.78 10.66
C VAL A 290 -17.04 27.77 11.80
N PHE A 291 -16.54 26.55 11.57
CA PHE A 291 -16.65 25.45 12.51
C PHE A 291 -15.52 25.46 13.54
N GLU A 292 -14.34 25.96 13.17
CA GLU A 292 -13.23 26.20 14.09
C GLU A 292 -13.61 27.21 15.18
N ALA A 293 -14.38 28.25 14.83
CA ALA A 293 -14.91 29.22 15.80
C ALA A 293 -15.94 28.63 16.78
N ALA A 294 -16.45 27.43 16.50
CA ALA A 294 -17.41 26.70 17.32
C ALA A 294 -16.88 25.34 17.80
N SER A 295 -15.56 25.19 17.89
CA SER A 295 -14.88 23.95 18.29
C SER A 295 -15.38 23.38 19.61
N GLU A 296 -15.74 24.22 20.59
CA GLU A 296 -16.32 23.76 21.85
C GLU A 296 -17.65 23.02 21.67
N TRP A 297 -18.48 23.45 20.71
CA TRP A 297 -19.78 22.81 20.46
C TRP A 297 -19.63 21.58 19.55
N ILE A 298 -18.77 21.68 18.53
CA ILE A 298 -18.52 20.62 17.55
C ILE A 298 -17.61 19.52 18.10
N GLU A 299 -16.83 19.80 19.15
CA GLU A 299 -15.83 18.88 19.70
C GLU A 299 -14.78 18.50 18.64
N SER A 300 -14.33 19.49 17.87
CA SER A 300 -13.27 19.39 16.84
C SER A 300 -11.94 19.94 17.35
#